data_AF-A0A8H7VRF8-F1
#
_entry.id   AF-A0A8H7VRF8-F1
#
_cell.length_a   1.000
_cell.length_b   1.000
_cell.length_c   1.000
_cell.angle_alpha   90.00
_cell.angle_beta   90.00
_cell.angle_gamma   90.00
#
_symmetry.space_group_name_H-M   'P 1'
#
loop_
_entity.id
_entity.type
_entity.pdbx_description
1 polymer ?
#
loop_
_entity_poly.entity_id
_entity_poly.type
_entity_poly.pdbx_seq_one_letter_code
_entity_poly.pdbx_strand_id
1 'polypeptide(L)'
;NMTVYDLHLETVLLENATEKSMKSWFNLTRSFFQIQVTDDWFPISLATGALNKTWQFNVSIATHQLEEEFGDSFPIQFNVIQSTPKPLLVISRDHLAHKWILLIVIIVSLLVMIAICIIIWLWRNMQKMKKTSKLVDHTMQSSILSTSDAIMIADTFRQVLSTSDINKSRTDIANHLLEKQLQSEGTSVLEVERRTSSRKNF
;
A
#
# COMPACT_ATOMS: atom_id res chain seq x y z
N ASN A 1 23.67 54.99 0.96
CA ASN A 1 24.42 54.29 -0.10
C ASN A 1 23.94 52.86 -0.21
N MET A 2 23.20 52.53 -1.25
CA MET A 2 23.04 51.12 -1.65
C MET A 2 24.33 50.72 -2.34
N THR A 3 25.01 49.70 -1.82
CA THR A 3 26.14 49.09 -2.50
C THR A 3 25.60 48.24 -3.64
N VAL A 4 26.11 48.51 -4.84
CA VAL A 4 25.72 47.85 -6.08
C VAL A 4 26.88 46.96 -6.51
N TYR A 5 26.54 45.72 -6.90
CA TYR A 5 27.51 44.69 -7.27
C TYR A 5 27.19 44.14 -8.66
N ASP A 6 28.24 43.80 -9.39
CA ASP A 6 28.14 43.01 -10.61
C ASP A 6 28.70 41.61 -10.34
N LEU A 7 27.99 40.60 -10.80
CA LEU A 7 28.34 39.20 -10.65
C LEU A 7 28.69 38.64 -12.02
N HIS A 8 29.89 38.07 -12.13
CA HIS A 8 30.33 37.36 -13.33
C HIS A 8 30.53 35.90 -12.98
N LEU A 9 29.98 35.02 -13.82
CA LEU A 9 30.14 33.58 -13.72
C LEU A 9 30.77 33.08 -15.01
N GLU A 10 32.00 32.59 -14.92
CA GLU A 10 32.66 31.85 -15.99
C GLU A 10 32.48 30.35 -15.73
N THR A 11 31.99 29.62 -16.72
CA THR A 11 31.84 28.17 -16.70
C THR A 11 32.82 27.57 -17.70
N VAL A 12 33.69 26.68 -17.24
CA VAL A 12 34.73 26.03 -18.05
C VAL A 12 34.62 24.52 -17.91
N LEU A 13 34.75 23.78 -19.00
CA LEU A 13 34.81 22.31 -18.94
C LEU A 13 36.14 21.87 -18.33
N LEU A 14 36.09 21.03 -17.28
CA LEU A 14 37.29 20.60 -16.57
C LEU A 14 38.20 19.70 -17.41
N GLU A 15 37.61 18.88 -18.28
CA GLU A 15 38.34 17.93 -19.12
C GLU A 15 39.06 18.59 -20.29
N ASN A 16 38.50 19.69 -20.83
CA ASN A 16 39.04 20.41 -21.96
C ASN A 16 38.60 21.88 -21.90
N ALA A 17 39.51 22.79 -21.57
CA ALA A 17 39.22 24.21 -21.34
C ALA A 17 38.80 25.00 -22.59
N THR A 18 38.47 24.32 -23.69
CA THR A 18 37.99 24.90 -24.96
C THR A 18 36.55 25.38 -24.88
N GLU A 19 35.72 24.75 -24.06
CA GLU A 19 34.32 25.12 -23.90
C GLU A 19 34.17 26.05 -22.71
N LYS A 20 33.84 27.31 -23.01
CA LYS A 20 33.63 28.36 -22.02
C LYS A 20 32.31 29.06 -22.25
N SER A 21 31.62 29.40 -21.16
CA SER A 21 30.48 30.29 -21.17
C SER A 21 30.65 31.33 -20.08
N MET A 22 30.15 32.53 -20.31
CA MET A 22 30.17 33.61 -19.34
C MET A 22 28.75 34.14 -19.18
N LYS A 23 28.23 34.11 -17.95
CA LYS A 23 27.00 34.81 -17.57
C LYS A 23 27.34 35.98 -16.67
N SER A 24 26.61 37.07 -16.79
CA SER A 24 26.86 38.26 -15.99
C SER A 24 25.54 38.89 -15.59
N TRP A 25 25.48 39.31 -14.32
CA TRP A 25 24.35 40.01 -13.75
C TRP A 25 24.85 41.34 -13.21
N PHE A 26 24.18 42.40 -13.63
CA PHE A 26 24.59 43.76 -13.30
C PHE A 26 23.62 44.37 -12.31
N ASN A 27 24.11 45.33 -11.54
CA ASN A 27 23.31 46.13 -10.63
C ASN A 27 22.57 45.33 -9.54
N LEU A 28 23.21 44.29 -9.01
CA LEU A 28 22.64 43.46 -7.96
C LEU A 28 22.70 44.18 -6.60
N THR A 29 21.64 44.02 -5.82
CA THR A 29 21.55 44.47 -4.41
C THR A 29 21.53 43.27 -3.48
N ARG A 30 21.91 43.47 -2.20
CA ARG A 30 22.09 42.38 -1.21
C ARG A 30 20.90 41.43 -1.03
N SER A 31 19.69 41.82 -1.42
CA SER A 31 18.46 41.05 -1.22
C SER A 31 18.19 39.94 -2.25
N PHE A 32 18.99 39.80 -3.31
CA PHE A 32 18.64 38.91 -4.45
C PHE A 32 19.73 37.91 -4.86
N PHE A 33 20.44 37.30 -3.91
CA PHE A 33 21.48 36.31 -4.19
C PHE A 33 21.00 34.85 -4.17
N GLN A 34 19.80 34.58 -4.69
CA GLN A 34 19.37 33.20 -4.94
C GLN A 34 19.06 33.04 -6.42
N ILE A 35 19.95 32.36 -7.13
CA ILE A 35 19.75 32.02 -8.54
C ILE A 35 19.75 30.51 -8.66
N GLN A 36 18.69 29.96 -9.25
CA GLN A 36 18.58 28.54 -9.51
C GLN A 36 19.44 28.18 -10.71
N VAL A 37 20.29 27.16 -10.56
CA VAL A 37 21.09 26.61 -11.66
C VAL A 37 20.12 25.95 -12.64
N THR A 38 20.16 26.41 -13.90
CA THR A 38 19.34 25.91 -15.00
C THR A 38 20.22 25.36 -16.12
N ASP A 39 19.66 24.54 -17.01
CA ASP A 39 20.45 23.82 -18.02
C ASP A 39 21.15 24.76 -19.02
N ASP A 40 20.69 26.01 -19.16
CA ASP A 40 21.31 27.06 -19.97
C ASP A 40 22.62 27.63 -19.36
N TRP A 41 23.02 27.16 -18.18
CA TRP A 41 24.29 27.50 -17.55
C TRP A 41 25.46 26.71 -18.13
N PHE A 42 25.16 25.58 -18.79
CA PHE A 42 26.16 24.75 -19.42
C PHE A 42 26.28 25.13 -20.90
N PRO A 43 27.51 25.30 -21.44
CA PRO A 43 27.73 25.56 -22.86
C PRO A 43 27.13 24.49 -23.78
N ILE A 44 27.05 23.25 -23.29
CA ILE A 44 26.56 22.10 -24.04
C ILE A 44 25.51 21.34 -23.21
N SER A 45 24.38 21.04 -23.83
CA SER A 45 23.39 20.09 -23.30
C SER A 45 23.88 18.65 -23.49
N LEU A 46 23.88 17.84 -22.43
CA LEU A 46 24.21 16.42 -22.54
C LEU A 46 23.08 15.64 -23.20
N ALA A 47 23.43 14.85 -24.23
CA ALA A 47 22.51 13.88 -24.82
C ALA A 47 22.14 12.78 -23.82
N THR A 48 20.97 12.17 -23.99
CA THR A 48 20.52 11.03 -23.18
C THR A 48 21.53 9.88 -23.28
N GLY A 49 22.07 9.44 -22.15
CA GLY A 49 23.05 8.35 -22.09
C GLY A 49 24.52 8.75 -22.34
N ALA A 50 24.82 10.04 -22.53
CA ALA A 50 26.19 10.54 -22.47
C ALA A 50 26.85 10.32 -21.09
N LEU A 51 28.18 10.43 -21.03
CA LEU A 51 28.89 10.43 -19.75
C LEU A 51 28.64 11.76 -19.01
N ASN A 52 28.68 11.72 -17.68
CA ASN A 52 28.59 12.93 -16.87
C ASN A 52 29.79 13.83 -17.16
N LYS A 53 29.55 15.13 -17.34
CA LYS A 53 30.61 16.12 -17.51
C LYS A 53 30.76 16.95 -16.24
N THR A 54 32.01 17.26 -15.88
CA THR A 54 32.31 18.13 -14.76
C THR A 54 32.74 19.50 -15.26
N TRP A 55 32.11 20.53 -14.73
CA TRP A 55 32.31 21.92 -15.10
C TRP A 55 32.87 22.68 -13.89
N GLN A 56 33.86 23.51 -14.12
CA GLN A 56 34.40 24.43 -13.14
C GLN A 56 33.72 25.79 -13.31
N PHE A 57 33.14 26.29 -12.22
CA PHE A 57 32.43 27.56 -12.16
C PHE A 57 33.31 28.53 -11.38
N ASN A 58 33.75 29.60 -12.04
CA ASN A 58 34.51 30.69 -11.45
C ASN A 58 33.58 31.88 -11.29
N VAL A 59 33.26 32.24 -10.05
CA VAL A 59 32.42 33.40 -9.74
C VAL A 59 33.28 34.55 -9.26
N SER A 60 33.23 35.68 -9.96
CA SER A 60 33.82 36.94 -9.53
C SER A 60 32.76 37.99 -9.25
N ILE A 61 32.98 38.78 -8.22
CA ILE A 61 32.09 39.87 -7.81
C ILE A 61 32.87 41.17 -7.98
N ALA A 62 32.38 42.05 -8.85
CA ALA A 62 32.91 43.39 -9.02
C ALA A 62 32.05 44.39 -8.23
N THR A 63 32.68 45.31 -7.51
CA THR A 63 31.97 46.35 -6.76
C THR A 63 32.32 47.72 -7.34
N HIS A 64 31.31 48.53 -7.64
CA HIS A 64 31.51 49.84 -8.27
C HIS A 64 32.04 50.93 -7.32
N GLN A 65 32.16 50.66 -6.02
CA GLN A 65 32.37 51.70 -5.00
C GLN A 65 33.68 51.61 -4.21
N LEU A 66 34.54 50.63 -4.44
CA LEU A 66 35.82 50.47 -3.73
C LEU A 66 36.90 50.07 -4.73
N GLU A 67 37.48 51.07 -5.38
CA GLU A 67 38.59 50.93 -6.32
C GLU A 67 39.95 50.70 -5.63
N GLU A 68 40.03 50.62 -4.28
CA GLU A 68 41.32 50.74 -3.59
C GLU A 68 41.72 49.66 -2.56
N GLU A 69 40.95 48.63 -2.22
CA GLU A 69 41.38 47.76 -1.09
C GLU A 69 41.17 46.24 -1.19
N PHE A 70 40.74 45.70 -2.32
CA PHE A 70 40.76 44.24 -2.53
C PHE A 70 41.69 43.89 -3.68
N GLY A 71 42.99 43.88 -3.36
CA GLY A 71 43.97 43.10 -4.10
C GLY A 71 43.49 41.65 -4.22
N ASP A 72 43.50 41.14 -5.45
CA ASP A 72 43.11 39.78 -5.81
C ASP A 72 41.75 39.34 -5.25
N SER A 73 40.65 39.81 -5.89
CA SER A 73 39.37 39.11 -5.80
C SER A 73 39.56 37.71 -6.38
N PHE A 74 39.91 36.75 -5.54
CA PHE A 74 40.01 35.35 -5.93
C PHE A 74 38.61 34.88 -6.32
N PRO A 75 38.41 34.45 -7.58
CA PRO A 75 37.12 33.95 -7.98
C PRO A 75 36.77 32.75 -7.10
N ILE A 76 35.53 32.70 -6.61
CA ILE A 76 35.03 31.53 -5.90
C ILE A 76 34.89 30.42 -6.93
N GLN A 77 35.67 29.36 -6.77
CA GLN A 77 35.68 28.22 -7.67
C GLN A 77 34.88 27.07 -7.07
N PHE A 78 33.94 26.52 -7.82
CA PHE A 78 33.25 25.29 -7.45
C PHE A 78 33.00 24.40 -8.66
N ASN A 79 32.94 23.09 -8.41
CA ASN A 79 32.73 22.10 -9.45
C ASN A 79 31.27 21.67 -9.48
N VAL A 80 30.67 21.75 -10.66
CA VAL A 80 29.30 21.33 -10.93
C VAL A 80 29.32 20.15 -11.87
N ILE A 81 28.68 19.05 -11.45
CA ILE A 81 28.56 17.86 -12.29
C ILE A 81 27.24 17.98 -13.05
N GLN A 82 27.34 18.10 -14.37
CA GLN A 82 26.19 17.97 -15.25
C GLN A 82 25.94 16.47 -15.44
N SER A 83 24.90 15.96 -14.80
CA SER A 83 24.43 14.60 -15.04
C SER A 83 23.65 14.54 -16.34
N THR A 84 23.72 13.41 -17.05
CA THR A 84 22.78 13.21 -18.16
C THR A 84 21.35 13.38 -17.70
N PRO A 85 20.47 13.93 -18.57
CA PRO A 85 19.05 13.89 -18.31
C PRO A 85 18.70 12.43 -18.15
N LYS A 86 18.43 12.01 -16.90
CA LYS A 86 17.83 10.71 -16.64
C LYS A 86 16.60 10.71 -17.52
N PRO A 87 16.42 9.73 -18.42
CA PRO A 87 15.15 9.61 -19.08
C PRO A 87 14.17 9.52 -17.92
N LEU A 88 13.39 10.59 -17.73
CA LEU A 88 12.22 10.50 -16.91
C LEU A 88 11.43 9.46 -17.66
N LEU A 89 11.50 8.22 -17.17
CA LEU A 89 10.42 7.29 -17.27
C LEU A 89 9.25 8.03 -16.64
N VAL A 90 8.67 8.94 -17.42
CA VAL A 90 7.28 9.31 -17.36
C VAL A 90 6.57 8.02 -17.75
N ILE A 91 6.66 7.03 -16.87
CA ILE A 91 5.61 6.06 -16.66
C ILE A 91 4.45 6.98 -16.34
N SER A 92 3.70 7.32 -17.39
CA SER A 92 2.48 8.11 -17.30
C SER A 92 1.61 7.37 -16.30
N ARG A 93 1.73 7.79 -15.03
CA ARG A 93 1.01 7.25 -13.88
C ARG A 93 -0.47 7.43 -14.14
N ASP A 94 -0.83 8.45 -14.91
CA ASP A 94 -2.18 8.77 -15.35
C ASP A 94 -2.76 7.68 -16.25
N HIS A 95 -2.00 7.18 -17.22
CA HIS A 95 -2.49 6.11 -18.11
C HIS A 95 -2.66 4.76 -17.38
N LEU A 96 -1.77 4.45 -16.42
CA LEU A 96 -1.88 3.22 -15.62
C LEU A 96 -3.01 3.34 -14.61
N ALA A 97 -3.13 4.49 -13.94
CA ALA A 97 -4.20 4.75 -12.99
C ALA A 97 -5.57 4.66 -13.66
N HIS A 98 -5.73 5.22 -14.86
CA HIS A 98 -7.00 5.15 -15.59
C HIS A 98 -7.41 3.72 -15.93
N LYS A 99 -6.47 2.85 -16.30
CA LYS A 99 -6.75 1.42 -16.57
C LYS A 99 -7.23 0.68 -15.32
N TRP A 100 -6.59 0.91 -14.17
CA TRP A 100 -6.99 0.28 -12.91
C TRP A 100 -8.33 0.83 -12.40
N ILE A 101 -8.54 2.15 -12.50
CA ILE A 101 -9.81 2.79 -12.12
C ILE A 101 -10.96 2.23 -12.97
N LEU A 102 -10.78 2.10 -14.28
CA LEU A 102 -11.79 1.54 -15.17
C LEU A 102 -12.13 0.08 -14.80
N LEU A 103 -11.13 -0.73 -14.46
CA LEU A 103 -11.33 -2.11 -14.03
C LEU A 103 -12.11 -2.21 -12.71
N ILE A 104 -11.81 -1.34 -11.73
CA ILE A 104 -12.55 -1.28 -10.46
C ILE A 104 -14.02 -0.92 -10.69
N VAL A 105 -14.29 0.07 -11.56
CA VAL A 105 -15.67 0.49 -11.88
C VAL A 105 -16.48 -0.66 -12.48
N ILE A 106 -15.87 -1.47 -13.37
CA ILE A 106 -16.52 -2.64 -13.95
C ILE A 106 -16.88 -3.67 -12.87
N ILE A 107 -15.96 -3.97 -11.95
CA ILE A 107 -16.21 -4.94 -10.87
C ILE A 107 -17.34 -4.48 -9.96
N VAL A 108 -17.34 -3.20 -9.58
CA VAL A 108 -18.40 -2.62 -8.73
C VAL A 108 -19.75 -2.68 -9.42
N SER A 109 -19.81 -2.33 -10.72
CA SER A 109 -21.04 -2.44 -11.51
C SER A 109 -21.58 -3.87 -11.57
N LEU A 110 -20.69 -4.86 -11.69
CA LEU A 110 -21.07 -6.27 -11.79
C LEU A 110 -21.59 -6.81 -10.45
N LEU A 111 -20.98 -6.39 -9.33
CA LEU A 111 -21.46 -6.68 -7.98
C LEU A 111 -22.87 -6.13 -7.72
N VAL A 112 -23.14 -4.90 -8.16
CA VAL A 112 -24.47 -4.28 -8.01
C VAL A 112 -25.51 -5.05 -8.83
N MET A 113 -25.19 -5.46 -10.05
CA MET A 113 -26.09 -6.27 -10.88
C MET A 113 -26.42 -7.62 -10.22
N ILE A 114 -25.43 -8.30 -9.64
CA ILE A 114 -25.65 -9.55 -8.91
C ILE A 114 -26.55 -9.33 -7.70
N ALA A 115 -26.31 -8.27 -6.92
CA ALA A 115 -27.13 -7.93 -5.76
C ALA A 115 -28.60 -7.69 -6.14
N ILE A 116 -28.86 -6.95 -7.22
CA ILE A 116 -30.21 -6.71 -7.73
C ILE A 116 -30.88 -8.02 -8.16
N CYS A 117 -30.16 -8.90 -8.87
CA CYS A 117 -30.67 -10.22 -9.25
C CYS A 117 -31.07 -11.07 -8.03
N ILE A 118 -30.27 -11.05 -6.96
CA ILE A 118 -30.58 -11.76 -5.71
C ILE A 118 -31.83 -11.17 -5.04
N ILE A 119 -31.97 -9.84 -5.00
CA ILE A 119 -33.14 -9.18 -4.43
C ILE A 119 -34.41 -9.54 -5.21
N ILE A 120 -34.36 -9.51 -6.55
CA ILE A 120 -35.49 -9.90 -7.40
C ILE A 120 -35.84 -11.38 -7.20
N TRP A 121 -34.82 -12.24 -7.11
CA TRP A 121 -35.01 -13.67 -6.88
C TRP A 121 -35.67 -13.94 -5.52
N LEU A 122 -35.19 -13.29 -4.45
CA LEU A 122 -35.77 -13.38 -3.10
C LEU A 122 -37.23 -12.88 -3.09
N TRP A 123 -37.50 -11.74 -3.72
CA TRP A 123 -38.85 -11.19 -3.80
C TRP A 123 -39.81 -12.15 -4.53
N ARG A 124 -39.37 -12.72 -5.65
CA ARG A 124 -40.15 -13.70 -6.42
C ARG A 124 -40.34 -15.01 -5.65
N ASN A 125 -39.35 -15.44 -4.86
CA ASN A 125 -39.45 -16.63 -4.04
C ASN A 125 -40.44 -16.44 -2.88
N MET A 126 -40.40 -15.28 -2.21
CA MET A 126 -41.35 -14.94 -1.14
C MET A 126 -42.79 -14.79 -1.65
N GLN A 127 -42.98 -14.28 -2.87
CA GLN A 127 -44.31 -14.22 -3.52
C GLN A 127 -44.93 -15.62 -3.69
N LYS A 128 -44.13 -16.67 -3.90
CA LYS A 128 -44.62 -18.06 -3.96
C LYS A 128 -45.12 -18.53 -2.60
N MET A 129 -44.41 -18.21 -1.52
CA MET A 129 -44.78 -18.56 -0.14
C MET A 129 -46.03 -17.82 0.36
N LYS A 130 -46.29 -16.59 -0.12
CA LYS A 130 -47.49 -15.84 0.25
C LYS A 130 -48.79 -16.45 -0.29
N LYS A 131 -48.73 -17.24 -1.37
CA LYS A 131 -49.89 -17.98 -1.91
C LYS A 131 -50.14 -19.29 -1.14
N THR A 132 -49.09 -19.94 -0.63
CA THR A 132 -49.23 -21.12 0.23
C THR A 132 -49.57 -20.77 1.67
N SER A 133 -49.07 -19.67 2.27
CA SER A 133 -49.48 -19.29 3.64
C SER A 133 -50.97 -18.94 3.75
N LYS A 134 -51.56 -18.30 2.74
CA LYS A 134 -53.02 -18.05 2.72
C LYS A 134 -53.86 -19.32 2.53
N LEU A 135 -53.25 -20.40 2.02
CA LEU A 135 -53.90 -21.70 1.87
C LEU A 135 -53.64 -22.61 3.08
N VAL A 136 -52.53 -22.47 3.78
CA VAL A 136 -52.17 -23.26 4.97
C VAL A 136 -53.06 -22.95 6.17
N ASP A 137 -53.56 -21.72 6.33
CA ASP A 137 -54.56 -21.41 7.36
C ASP A 137 -55.94 -22.03 7.06
N HIS A 138 -56.24 -22.36 5.80
CA HIS A 138 -57.46 -23.07 5.41
C HIS A 138 -57.29 -24.59 5.24
N THR A 139 -56.05 -25.10 5.21
CA THR A 139 -55.74 -26.51 4.94
C THR A 139 -55.07 -27.21 6.13
N MET A 140 -55.38 -26.78 7.36
CA MET A 140 -55.18 -27.62 8.56
C MET A 140 -56.35 -28.57 8.83
N GLN A 141 -57.31 -28.72 7.90
CA GLN A 141 -58.47 -29.60 8.08
C GLN A 141 -58.59 -30.77 7.10
N SER A 142 -57.74 -30.93 6.10
CA SER A 142 -57.92 -32.07 5.18
C SER A 142 -56.64 -32.56 4.51
N SER A 143 -56.42 -33.88 4.64
CA SER A 143 -55.46 -34.74 3.93
C SER A 143 -54.08 -34.83 4.62
N ILE A 144 -53.80 -35.82 5.47
CA ILE A 144 -53.78 -37.29 5.27
C ILE A 144 -52.79 -37.66 4.16
N LEU A 145 -51.80 -38.47 4.53
CA LEU A 145 -50.58 -38.92 3.82
C LEU A 145 -49.35 -38.01 3.96
N SER A 146 -48.45 -38.46 4.86
CA SER A 146 -47.03 -38.10 5.05
C SER A 146 -46.65 -37.51 6.43
N THR A 147 -47.55 -37.52 7.42
CA THR A 147 -47.15 -37.32 8.83
C THR A 147 -46.26 -38.45 9.34
N SER A 148 -46.46 -39.70 8.89
CA SER A 148 -45.61 -40.84 9.29
C SER A 148 -44.17 -40.73 8.75
N ASP A 149 -44.00 -40.33 7.49
CA ASP A 149 -42.67 -40.16 6.90
C ASP A 149 -41.98 -38.91 7.42
N ALA A 150 -42.72 -37.82 7.66
CA ALA A 150 -42.15 -36.62 8.26
C ALA A 150 -41.66 -36.85 9.70
N ILE A 151 -42.39 -37.65 10.49
CA ILE A 151 -41.96 -38.03 11.85
C ILE A 151 -40.72 -38.94 11.77
N MET A 152 -40.72 -39.94 10.88
CA MET A 152 -39.57 -40.83 10.69
C MET A 152 -38.31 -40.08 10.22
N ILE A 153 -38.46 -39.13 9.28
CA ILE A 153 -37.37 -38.29 8.81
C ILE A 153 -36.88 -37.37 9.94
N ALA A 154 -37.79 -36.77 10.73
CA ALA A 154 -37.44 -35.95 11.88
C ALA A 154 -36.68 -36.73 12.96
N ASP A 155 -37.09 -37.98 13.25
CA ASP A 155 -36.38 -38.85 14.19
C ASP A 155 -35.01 -39.26 13.67
N THR A 156 -34.87 -39.48 12.36
CA THR A 156 -33.56 -39.77 11.73
C THR A 156 -32.62 -38.58 11.85
N PHE A 157 -33.09 -37.36 11.58
CA PHE A 157 -32.28 -36.14 11.77
C PHE A 157 -31.94 -35.89 13.23
N ARG A 158 -32.88 -36.16 14.15
CA ARG A 158 -32.65 -36.03 15.59
C ARG A 158 -31.61 -37.04 16.08
N GLN A 159 -31.61 -38.27 15.56
CA GLN A 159 -30.62 -39.29 15.85
C GLN A 159 -29.23 -38.93 15.28
N VAL A 160 -29.18 -38.38 14.06
CA VAL A 160 -27.93 -37.91 13.45
C VAL A 160 -27.38 -36.69 14.18
N LEU A 161 -28.21 -35.77 14.66
CA LEU A 161 -27.78 -34.61 15.46
C LEU A 161 -27.49 -34.98 16.93
N SER A 162 -28.15 -36.01 17.47
CA SER A 162 -27.88 -36.62 18.79
C SER A 162 -26.53 -37.35 18.84
N THR A 163 -25.80 -37.47 17.73
CA THR A 163 -24.38 -37.87 17.74
C THR A 163 -23.47 -36.93 18.56
N SER A 164 -24.00 -35.82 19.10
CA SER A 164 -23.38 -35.10 20.22
C SER A 164 -23.07 -35.98 21.44
N ASP A 165 -23.82 -37.06 21.67
CA ASP A 165 -23.54 -38.05 22.73
C ASP A 165 -22.36 -38.98 22.39
N ILE A 166 -22.02 -39.15 21.10
CA ILE A 166 -20.85 -39.93 20.66
C ILE A 166 -19.56 -39.19 20.98
N ASN A 167 -19.55 -37.86 20.87
CA ASN A 167 -18.40 -37.06 21.27
C ASN A 167 -18.19 -37.10 22.78
N LYS A 168 -19.28 -37.06 23.58
CA LYS A 168 -19.20 -37.21 25.04
C LYS A 168 -18.71 -38.60 25.45
N SER A 169 -19.22 -39.66 24.81
CA SER A 169 -18.75 -41.03 25.02
C SER A 169 -17.27 -41.21 24.66
N ARG A 170 -16.79 -40.61 23.56
CA ARG A 170 -15.37 -40.63 23.18
C ARG A 170 -14.47 -39.93 24.20
N THR A 171 -14.89 -38.77 24.74
CA THR A 171 -14.11 -38.08 25.78
C THR A 171 -14.09 -38.88 27.08
N ASP A 172 -15.20 -39.52 27.45
CA ASP A 172 -15.27 -40.32 28.68
C ASP A 172 -14.42 -41.60 28.57
N ILE A 173 -14.41 -42.26 27.40
CA ILE A 173 -13.53 -43.41 27.13
C ILE A 173 -12.06 -43.00 27.13
N ALA A 174 -11.72 -41.85 26.52
CA ALA A 174 -10.34 -41.34 26.52
C ALA A 174 -9.86 -41.02 27.94
N ASN A 175 -10.69 -40.37 28.76
CA ASN A 175 -10.37 -40.07 30.16
C ASN A 175 -10.22 -41.35 30.99
N HIS A 176 -11.06 -42.36 30.77
CA HIS A 176 -10.99 -43.63 31.48
C HIS A 176 -9.76 -44.46 31.09
N LEU A 177 -9.31 -44.40 29.82
CA LEU A 177 -8.06 -45.03 29.39
C LEU A 177 -6.83 -44.30 29.97
N LEU A 178 -6.85 -42.97 30.01
CA LEU A 178 -5.81 -42.16 30.65
C LEU A 178 -5.72 -42.45 32.15
N GLU A 179 -6.85 -42.54 32.85
CA GLU A 179 -6.89 -42.85 34.27
C GLU A 179 -6.31 -44.24 34.57
N LYS A 180 -6.63 -45.25 33.76
CA LYS A 180 -6.06 -46.59 33.91
C LYS A 180 -4.55 -46.63 33.68
N GLN A 181 -4.04 -45.88 32.69
CA GLN A 181 -2.59 -45.78 32.46
C GLN A 181 -1.90 -45.08 33.64
N LEU A 182 -2.47 -44.00 34.15
CA LEU A 182 -1.87 -43.24 35.25
C LEU A 182 -1.92 -44.00 36.58
N GLN A 183 -2.99 -44.76 36.85
CA GLN A 183 -3.05 -45.70 37.98
C GLN A 183 -2.00 -46.81 37.87
N SER A 184 -1.72 -47.32 36.66
CA SER A 184 -0.66 -48.32 36.45
C SER A 184 0.75 -47.76 36.67
N GLU A 185 0.95 -46.46 36.47
CA GLU A 185 2.20 -45.73 36.73
C GLU A 185 2.27 -45.14 38.16
N GLY A 186 1.30 -45.44 39.02
CA GLY A 186 1.28 -45.04 40.43
C GLY A 186 1.10 -43.54 40.67
N THR A 187 0.54 -42.80 39.70
CA THR A 187 0.38 -41.34 39.77
C THR A 187 -1.05 -40.89 39.46
N SER A 188 -1.52 -39.81 40.08
CA SER A 188 -2.90 -39.32 39.93
C SER A 188 -2.99 -38.16 38.94
N VAL A 189 -4.05 -38.12 38.13
CA VAL A 189 -4.34 -37.07 37.12
C VAL A 189 -4.26 -35.66 37.72
N LEU A 190 -4.71 -35.47 38.97
CA LEU A 190 -4.70 -34.18 39.68
C LEU A 190 -3.27 -33.67 39.98
N GLU A 191 -2.30 -34.57 40.15
CA GLU A 191 -0.90 -34.21 40.40
C GLU A 191 -0.20 -33.77 39.11
N VAL A 192 -0.56 -34.36 37.97
CA VAL A 192 0.00 -34.00 36.65
C VAL A 192 -0.51 -32.63 36.20
N GLU A 193 -1.79 -32.33 36.39
CA GLU A 193 -2.37 -31.01 36.05
C GLU A 193 -1.82 -29.87 36.92
N ARG A 194 -1.48 -30.15 38.18
CA ARG A 194 -0.80 -29.19 39.07
C ARG A 194 0.65 -28.92 38.63
N ARG A 195 1.35 -29.88 38.03
CA ARG A 195 2.73 -29.70 37.52
C ARG A 195 2.78 -28.93 36.20
N THR A 196 1.80 -29.10 35.32
CA THR A 196 1.75 -28.39 34.04
C THR A 196 1.33 -26.92 34.20
N SER A 197 0.46 -26.62 35.17
CA SER A 197 0.09 -25.24 35.52
C SER A 197 1.23 -24.46 36.18
N SER A 198 2.06 -25.11 37.02
CA SER A 198 3.22 -24.47 37.65
C SER A 198 4.39 -24.19 36.68
N ARG A 199 4.42 -24.81 35.49
CA ARG A 199 5.45 -24.57 34.44
C ARG A 199 5.13 -23.39 33.52
N LYS A 200 3.92 -22.84 33.60
CA LYS A 200 3.48 -21.68 32.78
C LYS A 200 3.80 -20.31 33.38
N ASN A 201 4.32 -20.27 34.61
CA ASN A 201 4.60 -19.04 35.37
C ASN A 201 6.10 -18.80 35.65
N PHE A 202 6.99 -19.28 34.77
CA PHE A 202 8.41 -18.90 34.73
C PHE A 202 8.80 -18.52 33.30
#